data_AF-A0A5B7Y352-F1
#
_entry.id   AF-A0A5B7Y352-F1
#
_cell.length_a   1.000
_cell.length_b   1.000
_cell.length_c   1.000
_cell.angle_alpha   90.00
_cell.angle_beta   90.00
_cell.angle_gamma   90.00
#
_symmetry.space_group_name_H-M   'P 1'
#
loop_
_entity.id
_entity.type
_entity.pdbx_description
1 polymer ?
#
loop_
_entity_poly.entity_id
_entity_poly.type
_entity_poly.pdbx_seq_one_letter_code
_entity_poly.pdbx_strand_id
1 'polypeptide(L)'
;MSETKRTQINIRLSDTELEKVKLSAEVLGLSVGKYAKQVLLKSKLVKPQLPAQSQQAMIRQLAGMANNLNQLTKLAHESKAIDSHAIDSLRQEVNALWQQLGK
;
A
#
# COMPACT_ATOMS: atom_id res chain seq x y z
N MET A 1 23.93 -21.86 23.01
CA MET A 1 23.48 -23.21 22.60
C MET A 1 22.75 -23.07 21.28
N SER A 2 23.25 -23.69 20.21
CA SER A 2 22.63 -23.62 18.87
C SER A 2 21.38 -24.50 18.83
N GLU A 3 20.23 -23.91 18.50
CA GLU A 3 18.96 -24.63 18.40
C GLU A 3 18.94 -25.55 17.17
N THR A 4 18.87 -26.86 17.38
CA THR A 4 18.79 -27.86 16.30
C THR A 4 17.39 -27.85 15.68
N LYS A 5 17.26 -27.29 14.48
CA LYS A 5 15.98 -27.22 13.74
C LYS A 5 15.66 -28.59 13.12
N ARG A 6 14.71 -29.33 13.71
CA ARG A 6 14.31 -30.69 13.27
C ARG A 6 13.06 -30.73 12.39
N THR A 7 12.28 -29.65 12.33
CA THR A 7 11.00 -29.61 11.60
C THR A 7 11.19 -29.16 10.15
N GLN A 8 10.54 -29.85 9.22
CA GLN A 8 10.53 -29.53 7.79
C GLN A 8 9.11 -29.26 7.29
N ILE A 9 8.98 -28.35 6.32
CA ILE A 9 7.74 -28.03 5.63
C ILE A 9 7.94 -28.34 4.15
N ASN A 10 7.09 -29.20 3.59
CA ASN A 10 7.11 -29.52 2.17
C ASN A 10 6.10 -28.63 1.43
N ILE A 11 6.57 -27.90 0.43
CA ILE A 11 5.76 -27.02 -0.43
C ILE A 11 5.80 -27.60 -1.83
N ARG A 12 4.62 -27.85 -2.42
CA ARG A 12 4.50 -28.24 -3.84
C ARG A 12 4.33 -26.96 -4.66
N LEU A 13 5.13 -26.83 -5.71
CA LEU A 13 5.10 -25.69 -6.63
C LEU A 13 4.94 -26.24 -8.05
N SER A 14 4.18 -25.54 -8.87
CA SER A 14 4.26 -25.69 -10.33
C SER A 14 5.57 -25.13 -10.87
N ASP A 15 5.91 -25.48 -12.11
CA ASP A 15 7.15 -25.03 -12.75
C ASP A 15 7.24 -23.49 -12.80
N THR A 16 6.13 -22.83 -13.14
CA THR A 16 6.05 -21.36 -13.20
C THR A 16 6.24 -20.68 -11.85
N GLU A 17 5.77 -21.29 -10.77
CA GLU A 17 5.94 -20.77 -9.41
C GLU A 17 7.37 -20.96 -8.93
N LEU A 18 7.99 -22.10 -9.26
CA LEU A 18 9.38 -22.37 -8.94
C LEU A 18 10.32 -21.39 -9.64
N GLU A 19 10.08 -21.05 -10.91
CA GLU A 19 10.87 -20.05 -11.64
C GLU A 19 10.84 -18.67 -10.97
N LYS A 20 9.65 -18.20 -10.55
CA LYS A 20 9.52 -16.93 -9.81
C LYS A 20 10.34 -16.93 -8.53
N VAL A 21 10.30 -18.03 -7.78
CA VAL A 21 11.06 -18.19 -6.54
C VAL A 21 12.57 -18.21 -6.82
N LYS A 22 13.01 -18.91 -7.87
CA LYS A 22 14.42 -18.96 -8.29
C LYS A 22 14.94 -17.57 -8.66
N LEU A 23 14.23 -16.85 -9.52
CA LEU A 23 14.61 -15.51 -9.95
C LEU A 23 14.70 -14.54 -8.77
N SER A 24 13.73 -14.59 -7.86
CA SER A 24 13.73 -13.77 -6.64
C SER A 24 14.88 -14.12 -5.69
N ALA A 25 15.24 -15.40 -5.60
CA ALA A 25 16.35 -15.87 -4.78
C ALA A 25 17.69 -15.43 -5.37
N GLU A 26 17.84 -15.49 -6.70
CA GLU A 26 19.03 -15.07 -7.45
C GLU A 26 19.31 -13.58 -7.29
N VAL A 27 18.29 -12.73 -7.43
CA VAL A 27 18.38 -11.27 -7.20
C VAL A 27 18.92 -10.94 -5.81
N LEU A 28 18.63 -11.79 -4.81
CA LEU A 28 19.04 -11.60 -3.43
C LEU A 28 20.30 -12.41 -3.05
N GLY A 29 20.90 -13.14 -4.00
CA GLY A 29 22.07 -14.00 -3.74
C GLY A 29 21.80 -15.14 -2.76
N LEU A 30 20.56 -15.60 -2.66
CA LEU A 30 20.13 -16.65 -1.72
C LEU A 30 19.86 -17.97 -2.45
N SER A 31 19.99 -19.09 -1.74
CA SER A 31 19.45 -20.35 -2.24
C SER A 31 17.93 -20.34 -2.14
N VAL A 32 17.25 -21.07 -3.04
CA VAL A 32 15.78 -21.18 -3.10
C VAL A 32 15.19 -21.52 -1.71
N GLY A 33 15.77 -22.47 -0.99
CA GLY A 33 15.31 -22.85 0.36
C GLY A 33 15.56 -21.77 1.42
N LYS A 34 16.68 -21.04 1.35
CA LYS A 34 16.93 -19.90 2.26
C LYS A 34 16.00 -18.73 1.96
N TYR A 35 15.74 -18.45 0.69
CA TYR A 35 14.77 -17.45 0.26
C TYR A 35 13.36 -17.82 0.70
N ALA A 36 12.88 -19.05 0.42
CA ALA A 36 11.57 -19.52 0.85
C ALA A 36 11.41 -19.48 2.36
N LYS A 37 12.42 -19.93 3.11
CA LYS A 37 12.45 -19.81 4.58
C LYS A 37 12.42 -18.36 5.03
N GLN A 38 13.16 -17.46 4.37
CA GLN A 38 13.06 -16.04 4.65
C GLN A 38 11.70 -15.47 4.27
N VAL A 39 11.03 -15.90 3.21
CA VAL A 39 9.67 -15.40 2.88
C VAL A 39 8.65 -15.90 3.91
N LEU A 40 8.75 -17.16 4.33
CA LEU A 40 7.88 -17.74 5.36
C LEU A 40 8.11 -17.11 6.74
N LEU A 41 9.37 -16.85 7.11
CA LEU A 41 9.74 -16.26 8.41
C LEU A 41 9.70 -14.71 8.39
N LYS A 42 10.00 -14.08 7.25
CA LYS A 42 9.72 -12.67 6.95
C LYS A 42 8.32 -12.54 6.37
N SER A 43 7.38 -13.42 6.73
CA SER A 43 5.96 -13.08 6.66
C SER A 43 5.77 -11.90 7.61
N LYS A 44 6.10 -10.70 7.11
CA LYS A 44 5.30 -9.55 7.35
C LYS A 44 3.91 -10.01 6.88
N LEU A 45 3.09 -10.52 7.80
CA LEU A 45 1.79 -9.89 8.00
C LEU A 45 2.13 -8.42 7.80
N VAL A 46 1.88 -7.90 6.60
CA VAL A 46 2.16 -6.50 6.28
C VAL A 46 1.45 -5.81 7.40
N LYS A 47 2.18 -5.33 8.42
CA LYS A 47 1.56 -4.49 9.44
C LYS A 47 1.12 -3.33 8.59
N PRO A 48 -0.19 -3.18 8.32
CA PRO A 48 -0.62 -2.04 7.55
C PRO A 48 -0.10 -0.84 8.35
N GLN A 49 0.54 0.11 7.68
CA GLN A 49 1.12 1.29 8.35
C GLN A 49 0.05 2.03 9.18
N LEU A 50 -1.22 1.76 8.89
CA LEU A 50 -2.41 2.22 9.59
C LEU A 50 -3.30 1.02 9.96
N PRO A 51 -3.94 1.00 11.15
CA PRO A 51 -4.99 0.05 11.47
C PRO A 51 -6.07 0.02 10.36
N ALA A 52 -6.65 -1.15 10.07
CA ALA A 52 -7.63 -1.32 8.98
C ALA A 52 -8.80 -0.31 9.04
N GLN A 53 -9.20 0.09 10.25
CA GLN A 53 -10.21 1.14 10.47
C GLN A 53 -9.74 2.53 9.98
N SER A 54 -8.49 2.89 10.25
CA SER A 54 -7.89 4.16 9.82
C SER A 54 -7.71 4.20 8.29
N GLN A 55 -7.42 3.05 7.68
CA GLN A 55 -7.28 2.95 6.22
C GLN A 55 -8.63 3.16 5.49
N GLN A 56 -9.71 2.57 5.98
CA GLN A 56 -11.05 2.79 5.42
C GLN A 56 -11.54 4.22 5.64
N ALA A 57 -11.27 4.82 6.80
CA ALA A 57 -11.60 6.22 7.06
C ALA A 57 -10.85 7.15 6.08
N MET A 58 -9.58 6.87 5.80
CA MET A 58 -8.77 7.63 4.86
C MET A 58 -9.22 7.46 3.41
N ILE A 59 -9.56 6.24 2.98
CA ILE A 59 -10.14 5.99 1.65
C ILE A 59 -11.45 6.77 1.49
N ARG A 60 -12.29 6.82 2.52
CA ARG A 60 -13.53 7.63 2.50
C ARG A 60 -13.26 9.13 2.40
N GLN A 61 -12.26 9.64 3.11
CA GLN A 61 -11.86 11.05 3.02
C GLN A 61 -11.32 11.40 1.63
N LEU A 62 -10.45 10.56 1.06
CA LEU A 62 -9.93 10.74 -0.29
C LEU A 62 -11.05 10.71 -1.35
N ALA A 63 -12.01 9.79 -1.21
CA ALA A 63 -13.17 9.74 -2.09
C ALA A 63 -14.04 11.00 -1.97
N GLY A 64 -14.21 11.54 -0.75
CA GLY A 64 -14.89 12.81 -0.52
C GLY A 64 -14.20 13.99 -1.22
N MET A 65 -12.88 14.09 -1.11
CA MET A 65 -12.11 15.14 -1.78
C MET A 65 -12.16 15.04 -3.31
N ALA A 66 -12.05 13.83 -3.85
CA ALA A 66 -12.21 13.60 -5.29
C ALA A 66 -13.62 14.01 -5.77
N ASN A 67 -14.65 13.75 -4.96
CA ASN A 67 -16.01 14.17 -5.27
C ASN A 67 -16.17 15.69 -5.22
N ASN A 68 -15.60 16.35 -4.21
CA ASN A 68 -15.60 17.82 -4.10
C ASN A 68 -14.89 18.46 -5.30
N LEU A 69 -13.73 17.93 -5.71
CA LEU A 69 -13.02 18.38 -6.90
C LEU A 69 -13.86 18.22 -8.17
N ASN A 70 -14.55 17.08 -8.33
CA ASN A 70 -15.44 16.86 -9.47
C ASN A 70 -16.63 17.82 -9.50
N GLN A 71 -17.19 18.16 -8.33
CA GLN A 71 -18.27 19.13 -8.23
C GLN A 71 -17.79 20.54 -8.60
N LEU A 72 -16.61 20.96 -8.12
CA LEU A 72 -16.02 22.24 -8.50
C LEU A 72 -15.70 22.31 -9.99
N THR A 73 -15.22 21.21 -10.57
CA THR A 73 -14.96 21.12 -12.01
C THR A 73 -16.25 21.27 -12.82
N LYS A 74 -17.33 20.59 -12.41
CA LYS A 74 -18.65 20.72 -13.05
C LYS A 74 -19.21 22.14 -12.89
N LEU A 75 -19.16 22.69 -11.68
CA LEU A 75 -19.65 24.03 -11.40
C LEU A 75 -18.90 25.07 -12.22
N ALA A 76 -17.58 25.00 -12.30
CA ALA A 76 -16.77 25.91 -13.12
C ALA A 76 -17.06 25.77 -14.62
N HIS A 77 -17.36 24.55 -15.09
CA HIS A 77 -17.76 24.31 -16.48
C HIS A 77 -19.15 24.90 -16.78
N GLU A 78 -20.11 24.74 -15.87
CA GLU A 78 -21.49 25.21 -16.01
C GLU A 78 -21.62 26.73 -15.82
N SER A 79 -20.88 27.31 -14.87
CA SER A 79 -20.91 28.75 -14.56
C SER A 79 -19.96 29.59 -15.41
N LYS A 80 -19.03 28.94 -16.14
CA LYS A 80 -17.85 29.58 -16.80
C LYS A 80 -17.00 30.45 -15.87
N ALA A 81 -17.16 30.30 -14.56
CA ALA A 81 -16.49 31.09 -13.54
C ALA A 81 -15.97 30.17 -12.44
N ILE A 82 -14.71 30.37 -12.05
CA ILE A 82 -14.07 29.57 -11.02
C ILE A 82 -14.18 30.32 -9.69
N ASP A 83 -14.82 29.70 -8.70
CA ASP A 83 -14.81 30.21 -7.34
C ASP A 83 -13.45 29.91 -6.69
N SER A 84 -12.60 30.94 -6.62
CA SER A 84 -11.27 30.88 -6.01
C SER A 84 -11.32 30.48 -4.54
N HIS A 85 -12.38 30.84 -3.83
CA HIS A 85 -12.52 30.56 -2.41
C HIS A 85 -12.76 29.07 -2.15
N ALA A 86 -13.45 28.39 -3.07
CA ALA A 86 -13.68 26.95 -3.00
C ALA A 86 -12.42 26.13 -3.33
N ILE A 87 -11.59 26.62 -4.26
CA ILE A 87 -10.29 26.01 -4.58
C ILE A 87 -9.33 26.11 -3.39
N ASP A 88 -9.27 27.26 -2.72
CA ASP A 88 -8.39 27.44 -1.57
C ASP A 88 -8.80 26.56 -0.38
N SER A 89 -10.11 26.37 -0.14
CA SER A 89 -10.61 25.43 0.87
C SER A 89 -10.20 23.98 0.58
N LEU A 90 -10.33 23.52 -0.68
CA LEU A 90 -9.90 22.17 -1.07
C LEU A 90 -8.38 21.99 -0.88
N ARG A 91 -7.60 23.01 -1.20
CA ARG A 91 -6.14 22.99 -1.01
C ARG A 91 -5.74 22.88 0.46
N GLN A 92 -6.47 23.55 1.36
CA GLN A 92 -6.24 23.45 2.80
C GLN A 92 -6.56 22.05 3.34
N GLU A 93 -7.66 21.44 2.90
CA GLU A 93 -8.02 20.06 3.29
C GLU A 93 -6.97 19.03 2.83
N VAL A 94 -6.48 19.16 1.60
CA VAL A 94 -5.41 18.30 1.07
C VAL A 94 -4.13 18.46 1.89
N ASN A 95 -3.72 19.69 2.20
CA ASN A 95 -2.54 19.94 3.03
C ASN A 95 -2.68 19.36 4.45
N ALA A 96 -3.87 19.42 5.04
CA ALA A 96 -4.14 18.82 6.35
C ALA A 96 -3.97 17.30 6.32
N LEU A 97 -4.43 16.62 5.26
CA LEU A 97 -4.17 15.19 5.07
C LEU A 97 -2.68 14.86 4.90
N TRP A 98 -1.94 15.67 4.14
CA TRP A 98 -0.49 15.46 3.96
C TRP A 98 0.29 15.59 5.27
N GLN A 99 -0.08 16.53 6.15
CA GLN A 99 0.55 16.70 7.47
C GLN A 99 0.28 15.53 8.42
N GLN A 100 -0.83 14.79 8.23
CA GLN A 100 -1.13 13.58 9.00
C GLN A 100 -0.32 12.37 8.55
N LEU A 101 0.19 12.36 7.31
CA LEU A 101 1.00 11.28 6.72
C LEU A 101 2.51 11.47 6.92
N GLY A 102 2.98 12.69 7.23
CA GLY A 102 4.39 13.03 7.37
C GLY A 102 5.03 12.76 8.75
N LYS A 103 4.43 11.93 9.60
CA LYS A 103 4.97 11.51 10.90
C LYS A 103 5.37 10.03 10.91
#